data_AF-R7VBR8-F1
#
_entry.id   AF-R7VBR8-F1
#
_cell.length_a   1.000
_cell.length_b   1.000
_cell.length_c   1.000
_cell.angle_alpha   90.00
_cell.angle_beta   90.00
_cell.angle_gamma   90.00
#
_symmetry.space_group_name_H-M   'P 1'
#
loop_
_entity.id
_entity.type
_entity.pdbx_description
1 polymer ?
#
loop_
_entity_poly.entity_id
_entity_poly.type
_entity_poly.pdbx_seq_one_letter_code
_entity_poly.pdbx_strand_id
1 'polypeptide(L)'
;VMSATTAAVLKAYGAPGAEKTAEFISLTDRFFDCLNGISLTDNKFDRRGYTSVDDARFKFLDDFLIYLRDWKNLVEAKKAENLTASERNRMFISAPTYNGIRVTVQSFVEVTRYLLQHGCAFVLPRKMCQDSLEEHFGRHRSQQRRCSNPTLYQFGGVNERKITIAEDRKLLTLDQPLSNLHAAKAAFLPEAEKAALYANLCEEYGMKL
;
A
#
# COMPACT_ATOMS: atom_id res chain seq x y z
N VAL A 1 1.53 5.98 16.25
CA VAL A 1 1.36 7.42 16.54
C VAL A 1 0.06 7.92 15.91
N MET A 2 -0.07 7.85 14.59
CA MET A 2 -1.34 8.15 13.90
C MET A 2 -2.14 6.86 13.72
N SER A 3 -2.78 6.35 14.78
CA SER A 3 -3.58 5.11 14.70
C SER A 3 -4.97 5.24 15.30
N ALA A 4 -5.90 4.40 14.84
CA ALA A 4 -7.25 4.31 15.40
C ALA A 4 -7.24 4.12 16.93
N THR A 5 -6.33 3.30 17.45
CA THR A 5 -6.15 3.10 18.90
C THR A 5 -5.71 4.37 19.61
N THR A 6 -4.74 5.11 19.05
CA THR A 6 -4.31 6.39 19.64
C THR A 6 -5.44 7.41 19.63
N ALA A 7 -6.23 7.49 18.55
CA ALA A 7 -7.40 8.36 18.52
C ALA A 7 -8.46 7.96 19.56
N ALA A 8 -8.71 6.66 19.75
CA ALA A 8 -9.64 6.18 20.75
C ALA A 8 -9.20 6.56 22.18
N VAL A 9 -7.90 6.41 22.48
CA VAL A 9 -7.32 6.84 23.76
C VAL A 9 -7.45 8.35 23.95
N LEU A 10 -7.17 9.15 22.93
CA LEU A 10 -7.34 10.61 23.00
C LEU A 10 -8.79 11.03 23.20
N LYS A 11 -9.76 10.31 22.63
CA LYS A 11 -11.19 10.57 22.87
C LYS A 11 -11.61 10.22 24.29
N ALA A 12 -11.06 9.14 24.85
CA ALA A 12 -11.44 8.66 26.17
C ALA A 12 -10.74 9.41 27.32
N TYR A 13 -9.49 9.81 27.12
CA TYR A 13 -8.62 10.33 28.18
C TYR A 13 -7.88 11.62 27.80
N GLY A 14 -8.17 12.20 26.64
CA GLY A 14 -7.53 13.44 26.20
C GLY A 14 -7.97 14.64 27.04
N ALA A 15 -7.09 15.64 27.14
CA ALA A 15 -7.45 16.92 27.70
C ALA A 15 -8.54 17.61 26.86
N PRO A 16 -9.34 18.52 27.45
CA PRO A 16 -10.31 19.32 26.69
C PRO A 16 -9.65 20.00 25.48
N GLY A 17 -10.24 19.86 24.30
CA GLY A 17 -9.68 20.35 23.04
C GLY A 17 -8.90 19.31 22.22
N ALA A 18 -8.69 18.09 22.76
CA ALA A 18 -8.03 16.99 22.04
C ALA A 18 -8.93 16.32 20.97
N GLU A 19 -10.21 16.65 20.90
CA GLU A 19 -11.20 15.98 20.07
C GLU A 19 -10.86 16.12 18.58
N LYS A 20 -10.46 17.32 18.16
CA LYS A 20 -10.04 17.60 16.77
C LYS A 20 -8.73 16.90 16.40
N THR A 21 -7.82 16.76 17.35
CA THR A 21 -6.60 15.97 17.17
C THR A 21 -6.93 14.49 16.99
N ALA A 22 -7.85 13.95 17.80
CA ALA A 22 -8.29 12.56 17.67
C ALA A 22 -9.05 12.30 16.37
N GLU A 23 -9.86 13.25 15.91
CA GLU A 23 -10.50 13.23 14.59
C GLU A 23 -9.46 13.18 13.47
N PHE A 24 -8.49 14.09 13.48
CA PHE A 24 -7.40 14.12 12.50
C PHE A 24 -6.61 12.80 12.47
N ILE A 25 -6.28 12.25 13.64
CA ILE A 25 -5.58 10.96 13.74
C ILE A 25 -6.42 9.83 13.13
N SER A 26 -7.73 9.80 13.43
CA SER A 26 -8.63 8.77 12.91
C SER A 26 -8.74 8.83 11.38
N LEU A 27 -8.89 10.04 10.84
CA LEU A 27 -8.98 10.27 9.39
C LEU A 27 -7.67 9.88 8.69
N THR A 28 -6.53 10.24 9.28
CA THR A 28 -5.21 9.91 8.74
C THR A 28 -4.92 8.40 8.77
N ASP A 29 -5.27 7.71 9.87
CA ASP A 29 -5.16 6.24 9.97
C ASP A 29 -5.94 5.56 8.84
N ARG A 30 -7.20 5.97 8.66
CA ARG A 30 -8.06 5.40 7.61
C ARG A 30 -7.56 5.75 6.20
N PHE A 31 -7.07 6.97 5.97
CA PHE A 31 -6.43 7.38 4.72
C PHE A 31 -5.25 6.46 4.38
N PHE A 32 -4.37 6.19 5.34
CA PHE A 32 -3.23 5.30 5.14
C PHE A 32 -3.68 3.86 4.83
N ASP A 33 -4.67 3.35 5.54
CA ASP A 33 -5.16 1.99 5.31
C ASP A 33 -5.76 1.82 3.91
N CYS A 34 -6.52 2.82 3.45
CA CYS A 34 -7.07 2.85 2.09
C CYS A 34 -6.00 2.81 0.99
N LEU A 35 -4.77 3.26 1.29
CA LEU A 35 -3.67 3.35 0.34
C LEU A 35 -2.55 2.33 0.59
N ASN A 36 -2.71 1.41 1.54
CA ASN A 36 -1.68 0.43 1.90
C ASN A 36 -2.20 -1.01 1.96
N GLY A 37 -3.30 -1.29 1.27
CA GLY A 37 -3.88 -2.64 1.21
C GLY A 37 -3.00 -3.66 0.49
N ILE A 38 -2.85 -4.86 1.08
CA ILE A 38 -1.98 -5.94 0.58
C ILE A 38 -2.70 -7.20 0.15
N SER A 39 -3.95 -7.37 0.57
CA SER A 39 -4.72 -8.59 0.38
C SER A 39 -6.16 -8.24 0.05
N LEU A 40 -6.87 -9.14 -0.62
CA LEU A 40 -8.32 -9.03 -0.84
C LEU A 40 -9.13 -9.42 0.40
N THR A 41 -8.52 -10.16 1.33
CA THR A 41 -9.19 -10.79 2.47
C THR A 41 -8.77 -10.21 3.82
N ASP A 42 -8.17 -9.01 3.84
CA ASP A 42 -7.80 -8.36 5.10
C ASP A 42 -9.02 -8.18 6.02
N ASN A 43 -8.86 -8.38 7.32
CA ASN A 43 -9.96 -8.22 8.27
C ASN A 43 -10.47 -6.78 8.33
N LYS A 44 -9.60 -5.78 8.10
CA LYS A 44 -10.00 -4.38 8.01
C LYS A 44 -10.37 -4.06 6.57
N PHE A 45 -11.63 -3.70 6.34
CA PHE A 45 -12.16 -3.36 5.02
C PHE A 45 -11.30 -2.32 4.29
N ASP A 46 -10.89 -1.26 4.99
CA ASP A 46 -10.07 -0.19 4.39
C ASP A 46 -8.71 -0.70 3.87
N ARG A 47 -8.17 -1.80 4.44
CA ARG A 47 -6.89 -2.43 4.05
C ARG A 47 -7.00 -3.50 2.96
N ARG A 48 -8.20 -3.70 2.40
CA ARG A 48 -8.39 -4.65 1.30
C ARG A 48 -7.92 -4.07 -0.03
N GLY A 49 -7.69 -4.92 -1.03
CA GLY A 49 -7.61 -4.46 -2.42
C GLY A 49 -8.93 -3.85 -2.91
N TYR A 50 -8.86 -3.05 -3.97
CA TYR A 50 -10.04 -2.48 -4.63
C TYR A 50 -10.50 -3.44 -5.72
N THR A 51 -11.78 -3.79 -5.73
CA THR A 51 -12.38 -4.74 -6.68
C THR A 51 -13.55 -4.13 -7.45
N SER A 52 -13.96 -2.90 -7.13
CA SER A 52 -15.12 -2.22 -7.73
C SER A 52 -14.79 -0.78 -8.08
N VAL A 53 -15.34 -0.31 -9.19
CA VAL A 53 -15.25 1.09 -9.65
C VAL A 53 -16.04 2.04 -8.75
N ASP A 54 -17.04 1.49 -8.03
CA ASP A 54 -17.92 2.19 -7.10
C ASP A 54 -17.53 1.96 -5.63
N ASP A 55 -16.26 1.63 -5.37
CA ASP A 55 -15.78 1.38 -4.01
C ASP A 55 -16.00 2.60 -3.10
N ALA A 56 -16.69 2.39 -1.97
CA ALA A 56 -17.06 3.44 -1.03
C ALA A 56 -15.85 4.18 -0.45
N ARG A 57 -14.66 3.57 -0.48
CA ARG A 57 -13.41 4.21 -0.02
C ARG A 57 -12.99 5.37 -0.92
N PHE A 58 -13.35 5.37 -2.20
CA PHE A 58 -13.09 6.51 -3.08
C PHE A 58 -13.77 7.78 -2.56
N LYS A 59 -15.05 7.67 -2.17
CA LYS A 59 -15.76 8.79 -1.55
C LYS A 59 -15.08 9.25 -0.27
N PHE A 60 -14.65 8.33 0.58
CA PHE A 60 -13.93 8.70 1.80
C PHE A 60 -12.62 9.46 1.49
N LEU A 61 -11.86 9.04 0.47
CA LEU A 61 -10.64 9.74 0.07
C LEU A 61 -10.93 11.16 -0.43
N ASP A 62 -12.01 11.36 -1.19
CA ASP A 62 -12.46 12.69 -1.61
C ASP A 62 -12.89 13.56 -0.42
N ASP A 63 -13.67 12.98 0.51
CA ASP A 63 -14.11 13.66 1.73
C ASP A 63 -12.91 14.03 2.63
N PHE A 64 -11.85 13.21 2.65
CA PHE A 64 -10.60 13.51 3.36
C PHE A 64 -9.86 14.71 2.74
N LEU A 65 -9.83 14.84 1.41
CA LEU A 65 -9.26 16.02 0.76
C LEU A 65 -10.06 17.28 1.05
N ILE A 66 -11.40 17.17 1.09
CA ILE A 66 -12.29 18.26 1.50
C ILE A 66 -11.95 18.71 2.93
N TYR A 67 -11.81 17.77 3.86
CA TYR A 67 -11.42 18.06 5.23
C TYR A 67 -10.09 18.85 5.31
N LEU A 68 -9.05 18.43 4.58
CA LEU A 68 -7.76 19.12 4.57
C LEU A 68 -7.85 20.52 3.95
N ARG A 69 -8.62 20.67 2.86
CA ARG A 69 -8.86 21.96 2.23
C ARG A 69 -9.57 22.91 3.17
N ASP A 70 -10.60 22.44 3.86
CA ASP A 70 -11.39 23.27 4.77
C ASP A 70 -10.56 23.68 5.99
N TRP A 71 -9.71 22.78 6.53
CA TRP A 71 -8.71 23.14 7.55
C TRP A 71 -7.73 24.21 7.04
N LYS A 72 -7.19 24.06 5.83
CA LYS A 72 -6.32 25.09 5.21
C LYS A 72 -7.03 26.45 5.10
N ASN A 73 -8.27 26.45 4.64
CA ASN A 73 -9.09 27.66 4.50
C ASN A 73 -9.33 28.33 5.85
N LEU A 74 -9.57 27.57 6.92
CA LEU A 74 -9.71 28.11 8.28
C LEU A 74 -8.42 28.79 8.76
N VAL A 75 -7.26 28.17 8.53
CA VAL A 75 -5.95 28.76 8.89
C VAL A 75 -5.68 30.03 8.06
N GLU A 76 -6.10 30.06 6.80
CA GLU A 76 -5.98 31.23 5.93
C GLU A 76 -6.96 32.34 6.29
N ALA A 77 -8.19 32.02 6.70
CA ALA A 77 -9.16 33.02 7.19
C ALA A 77 -8.68 33.68 8.49
N LYS A 78 -8.00 32.93 9.36
CA LYS A 78 -7.30 33.46 10.54
C LYS A 78 -6.15 34.42 10.23
N LYS A 79 -5.80 34.66 8.95
CA LYS A 79 -4.94 35.79 8.56
C LYS A 79 -5.49 37.14 9.06
N ALA A 80 -6.80 37.24 9.32
CA ALA A 80 -7.43 38.43 9.90
C ALA A 80 -7.08 38.70 11.39
N GLU A 81 -6.45 37.75 12.10
CA GLU A 81 -6.22 37.80 13.56
C GLU A 81 -4.76 38.19 13.95
N ASN A 82 -4.01 38.91 13.10
CA ASN A 82 -2.63 39.38 13.39
C ASN A 82 -1.55 38.30 13.64
N LEU A 83 -1.75 37.06 13.19
CA LEU A 83 -0.73 36.00 13.29
C LEU A 83 0.43 36.23 12.31
N THR A 84 1.66 35.93 12.72
CA THR A 84 2.83 35.94 11.82
C THR A 84 2.77 34.81 10.79
N ALA A 85 3.53 34.92 9.70
CA ALA A 85 3.61 33.86 8.70
C ALA A 85 4.15 32.53 9.26
N SER A 86 5.11 32.60 10.19
CA SER A 86 5.69 31.43 10.85
C SER A 86 4.67 30.69 11.71
N GLU A 87 3.90 31.42 12.52
CA GLU A 87 2.86 30.83 13.37
C GLU A 87 1.79 30.13 12.53
N ARG A 88 1.35 30.76 11.43
CA ARG A 88 0.38 30.14 10.51
C ARG A 88 0.93 28.87 9.86
N ASN A 89 2.20 28.87 9.43
CA ASN A 89 2.82 27.69 8.85
C ASN A 89 2.91 26.50 9.82
N ARG A 90 2.86 26.76 11.14
CA ARG A 90 2.80 25.71 12.18
C ARG A 90 1.39 25.19 12.45
N MET A 91 0.34 25.88 11.96
CA MET A 91 -1.06 25.52 12.20
C MET A 91 -1.64 24.59 11.15
N PHE A 92 -0.90 24.30 10.08
CA PHE A 92 -1.30 23.38 9.02
C PHE A 92 -0.12 22.47 8.65
N ILE A 93 -0.41 21.37 7.97
CA ILE A 93 0.65 20.54 7.37
C ILE A 93 1.44 21.34 6.33
N SER A 94 2.68 20.90 6.06
CA SER A 94 3.53 21.61 5.09
C SER A 94 2.89 21.66 3.71
N ALA A 95 3.13 22.74 2.95
CA ALA A 95 2.59 22.87 1.59
C ALA A 95 3.02 21.70 0.67
N PRO A 96 4.28 21.21 0.70
CA PRO A 96 4.66 20.00 -0.02
C PRO A 96 3.84 18.77 0.39
N THR A 97 3.64 18.54 1.69
CA THR A 97 2.84 17.41 2.19
C THR A 97 1.39 17.49 1.72
N TYR A 98 0.76 18.66 1.83
CA TYR A 98 -0.62 18.85 1.36
C TYR A 98 -0.76 18.60 -0.14
N ASN A 99 0.15 19.15 -0.95
CA ASN A 99 0.15 18.92 -2.39
C ASN A 99 0.39 17.45 -2.73
N GLY A 100 1.31 16.79 -2.03
CA GLY A 100 1.58 15.36 -2.18
C GLY A 100 0.33 14.53 -1.93
N ILE A 101 -0.33 14.72 -0.79
CA ILE A 101 -1.58 14.01 -0.44
C ILE A 101 -2.65 14.23 -1.52
N ARG A 102 -2.86 15.47 -1.96
CA ARG A 102 -3.86 15.80 -2.99
C ARG A 102 -3.60 15.06 -4.29
N VAL A 103 -2.38 15.13 -4.80
CA VAL A 103 -1.99 14.44 -6.05
C VAL A 103 -2.10 12.93 -5.87
N THR A 104 -1.60 12.37 -4.77
CA THR A 104 -1.68 10.94 -4.48
C THR A 104 -3.12 10.44 -4.49
N VAL A 105 -4.04 11.10 -3.79
CA VAL A 105 -5.45 10.68 -3.76
C VAL A 105 -6.08 10.78 -5.15
N GLN A 106 -5.95 11.92 -5.82
CA GLN A 106 -6.58 12.14 -7.13
C GLN A 106 -6.08 11.12 -8.16
N SER A 107 -4.76 10.98 -8.27
CA SER A 107 -4.14 10.02 -9.19
C SER A 107 -4.45 8.57 -8.82
N PHE A 108 -4.45 8.21 -7.53
CA PHE A 108 -4.79 6.86 -7.11
C PHE A 108 -6.24 6.49 -7.47
N VAL A 109 -7.19 7.38 -7.20
CA VAL A 109 -8.62 7.16 -7.52
C VAL A 109 -8.81 6.99 -9.03
N GLU A 110 -8.22 7.89 -9.83
CA GLU A 110 -8.32 7.84 -11.29
C GLU A 110 -7.71 6.56 -11.87
N VAL A 111 -6.45 6.25 -11.51
CA VAL A 111 -5.76 5.04 -11.99
C VAL A 111 -6.48 3.77 -11.55
N THR A 112 -6.93 3.70 -10.29
CA THR A 112 -7.63 2.52 -9.79
C THR A 112 -8.93 2.29 -10.53
N ARG A 113 -9.75 3.34 -10.71
CA ARG A 113 -10.99 3.23 -11.50
C ARG A 113 -10.70 2.83 -12.93
N TYR A 114 -9.72 3.45 -13.57
CA TYR A 114 -9.32 3.13 -14.94
C TYR A 114 -8.95 1.65 -15.08
N LEU A 115 -8.07 1.13 -14.21
CA LEU A 115 -7.64 -0.27 -14.24
C LEU A 115 -8.83 -1.24 -14.08
N LEU A 116 -9.71 -0.96 -13.12
CA LEU A 116 -10.89 -1.81 -12.87
C LEU A 116 -11.89 -1.77 -14.03
N GLN A 117 -12.09 -0.61 -14.65
CA GLN A 117 -12.94 -0.47 -15.86
C GLN A 117 -12.38 -1.23 -17.07
N HIS A 118 -11.05 -1.38 -17.14
CA HIS A 118 -10.36 -2.04 -18.25
C HIS A 118 -10.01 -3.51 -17.96
N GLY A 119 -10.73 -4.15 -17.03
CA GLY A 119 -10.68 -5.60 -16.83
C GLY A 119 -9.66 -6.09 -15.80
N CYS A 120 -8.99 -5.20 -15.05
CA CYS A 120 -8.25 -5.65 -13.87
C CYS A 120 -9.23 -6.17 -12.80
N ALA A 121 -9.06 -7.42 -12.37
CA ALA A 121 -9.93 -8.01 -11.34
C ALA A 121 -9.84 -7.27 -9.99
N PHE A 122 -8.68 -6.72 -9.68
CA PHE A 122 -8.45 -5.94 -8.47
C PHE A 122 -7.20 -5.06 -8.58
N VAL A 123 -7.09 -4.10 -7.68
CA VAL A 123 -5.92 -3.24 -7.49
C VAL A 123 -5.44 -3.32 -6.04
N LEU A 124 -4.14 -3.56 -5.83
CA LEU A 124 -3.51 -3.56 -4.51
C LEU A 124 -2.73 -2.25 -4.32
N PRO A 125 -3.20 -1.32 -3.46
CA PRO A 125 -2.56 -0.02 -3.26
C PRO A 125 -1.09 -0.13 -2.86
N ARG A 126 -0.71 -1.14 -2.07
CA ARG A 126 0.67 -1.33 -1.65
C ARG A 126 1.64 -1.62 -2.80
N LYS A 127 1.15 -1.99 -3.99
CA LYS A 127 2.00 -2.16 -5.17
C LYS A 127 2.31 -0.84 -5.89
N MET A 128 1.71 0.27 -5.47
CA MET A 128 1.92 1.60 -6.04
C MET A 128 2.87 2.48 -5.20
N CYS A 129 3.41 1.97 -4.08
CA CYS A 129 4.38 2.70 -3.26
C CYS A 129 5.83 2.25 -3.55
N GLN A 130 6.79 3.05 -3.07
CA GLN A 130 8.22 2.80 -3.25
C GLN A 130 8.80 1.84 -2.20
N ASP A 131 7.98 1.28 -1.29
CA ASP A 131 8.42 0.41 -0.20
C ASP A 131 9.30 -0.75 -0.68
N SER A 132 8.97 -1.39 -1.80
CA SER A 132 9.77 -2.50 -2.35
C SER A 132 11.16 -2.05 -2.78
N LEU A 133 11.29 -0.84 -3.30
CA LEU A 133 12.59 -0.25 -3.65
C LEU A 133 13.38 0.12 -2.40
N GLU A 134 12.72 0.71 -1.40
CA GLU A 134 13.35 1.01 -0.11
C GLU A 134 13.81 -0.25 0.63
N GLU A 135 13.03 -1.33 0.56
CA GLU A 135 13.40 -2.64 1.08
C GLU A 135 14.64 -3.17 0.37
N HIS A 136 14.71 -3.07 -0.96
CA HIS A 136 15.90 -3.45 -1.73
C HIS A 136 17.14 -2.67 -1.29
N PHE A 137 17.04 -1.34 -1.15
CA PHE A 137 18.12 -0.53 -0.61
C PHE A 137 18.46 -0.88 0.84
N GLY A 138 17.48 -1.28 1.64
CA GLY A 138 17.66 -1.83 2.98
C GLY A 138 18.52 -3.09 2.98
N ARG A 139 18.24 -4.03 2.07
CA ARG A 139 19.04 -5.26 1.89
C ARG A 139 20.48 -4.96 1.50
N HIS A 140 20.68 -3.99 0.61
CA HIS A 140 22.02 -3.50 0.26
C HIS A 140 22.81 -3.01 1.47
N ARG A 141 22.17 -2.19 2.31
CA ARG A 141 22.79 -1.66 3.53
C ARG A 141 23.02 -2.75 4.58
N SER A 142 22.11 -3.73 4.70
CA SER A 142 22.22 -4.79 5.71
C SER A 142 23.28 -5.84 5.37
N GLN A 143 23.62 -6.03 4.08
CA GLN A 143 24.70 -6.94 3.68
C GLN A 143 26.07 -6.51 4.21
N GLN A 144 26.21 -5.25 4.59
CA GLN A 144 27.46 -4.68 5.05
C GLN A 144 27.38 -4.35 6.53
N ARG A 145 27.59 -5.37 7.39
CA ARG A 145 27.55 -5.31 8.87
C ARG A 145 27.81 -3.93 9.51
N ARG A 146 28.94 -3.29 9.19
CA ARG A 146 29.37 -1.99 9.74
C ARG A 146 29.42 -0.86 8.70
N CYS A 147 29.14 -1.13 7.43
CA CYS A 147 29.24 -0.15 6.34
C CYS A 147 27.85 0.12 5.77
N SER A 148 27.09 0.97 6.45
CA SER A 148 25.73 1.34 6.03
C SER A 148 25.69 2.23 4.78
N ASN A 149 26.84 2.71 4.31
CA ASN A 149 26.96 3.58 3.14
C ASN A 149 27.95 2.99 2.13
N PRO A 150 27.51 2.06 1.25
CA PRO A 150 28.38 1.44 0.28
C PRO A 150 28.85 2.42 -0.81
N THR A 151 30.06 2.22 -1.33
CA THR A 151 30.50 2.88 -2.57
C THR A 151 29.75 2.33 -3.79
N LEU A 152 29.80 3.02 -4.93
CA LEU A 152 29.17 2.54 -6.18
C LEU A 152 29.65 1.14 -6.59
N TYR A 153 30.95 0.86 -6.45
CA TYR A 153 31.51 -0.46 -6.73
C TYR A 153 30.96 -1.53 -5.77
N GLN A 154 30.81 -1.19 -4.50
CA GLN A 154 30.25 -2.11 -3.51
C GLN A 154 28.77 -2.37 -3.75
N PHE A 155 28.00 -1.32 -4.07
CA PHE A 155 26.57 -1.41 -4.39
C PHE A 155 26.35 -2.27 -5.64
N GLY A 156 26.80 -1.81 -6.81
CA GLY A 156 26.51 -2.49 -8.08
C GLY A 156 27.39 -3.72 -8.32
N GLY A 157 28.66 -3.66 -7.92
CA GLY A 157 29.63 -4.70 -8.22
C GLY A 157 29.58 -5.88 -7.26
N VAL A 158 29.27 -5.70 -5.97
CA VAL A 158 29.38 -6.79 -4.98
C VAL A 158 28.02 -7.16 -4.39
N ASN A 159 27.29 -6.17 -3.89
CA ASN A 159 26.04 -6.40 -3.18
C ASN A 159 24.92 -6.82 -4.13
N GLU A 160 24.74 -6.11 -5.26
CA GLU A 160 23.67 -6.41 -6.24
C GLU A 160 23.79 -7.86 -6.73
N ARG A 161 24.99 -8.25 -7.20
CA ARG A 161 25.26 -9.64 -7.62
C ARG A 161 24.94 -10.67 -6.54
N LYS A 162 25.26 -10.39 -5.27
CA LYS A 162 24.93 -11.30 -4.16
C LYS A 162 23.42 -11.40 -3.93
N ILE A 163 22.67 -10.29 -4.04
CA ILE A 163 21.21 -10.30 -3.93
C ILE A 163 20.62 -11.14 -5.07
N THR A 164 21.00 -10.85 -6.32
CA THR A 164 20.49 -11.57 -7.50
C THR A 164 20.74 -13.08 -7.40
N ILE A 165 21.97 -13.50 -7.12
CA ILE A 165 22.30 -14.93 -6.98
C ILE A 165 21.50 -15.59 -5.86
N ALA A 166 21.29 -14.89 -4.73
CA ALA A 166 20.51 -15.43 -3.62
C ALA A 166 19.01 -15.55 -3.96
N GLU A 167 18.47 -14.62 -4.74
CA GLU A 167 17.08 -14.68 -5.22
C GLU A 167 16.89 -15.77 -6.27
N ASP A 168 17.78 -15.87 -7.26
CA ASP A 168 17.76 -16.94 -8.27
C ASP A 168 17.85 -18.32 -7.62
N ARG A 169 18.72 -18.48 -6.60
CA ARG A 169 18.80 -19.73 -5.85
C ARG A 169 17.51 -20.05 -5.11
N LYS A 170 16.81 -19.06 -4.55
CA LYS A 170 15.51 -19.27 -3.89
C LYS A 170 14.47 -19.74 -4.89
N LEU A 171 14.42 -19.14 -6.08
CA LEU A 171 13.50 -19.53 -7.16
C LEU A 171 13.78 -20.97 -7.61
N LEU A 172 15.05 -21.32 -7.82
CA LEU A 172 15.48 -22.68 -8.18
C LEU A 172 15.17 -23.72 -7.08
N THR A 173 15.15 -23.33 -5.80
CA THR A 173 14.72 -24.22 -4.71
C THR A 173 13.20 -24.27 -4.52
N LEU A 174 12.45 -23.30 -5.05
CA LEU A 174 10.99 -23.28 -5.07
C LEU A 174 10.41 -24.10 -6.23
N ASP A 175 11.24 -24.46 -7.23
CA ASP A 175 10.95 -25.47 -8.25
C ASP A 175 10.94 -26.91 -7.68
N GLN A 176 10.20 -27.12 -6.58
CA GLN A 176 9.53 -28.39 -6.31
C GLN A 176 8.15 -28.35 -6.96
N PRO A 177 7.72 -29.45 -7.59
CA PRO A 177 7.34 -29.49 -9.00
C PRO A 177 6.11 -28.65 -9.34
N LEU A 178 6.04 -28.26 -10.62
CA LEU A 178 4.89 -27.66 -11.33
C LEU A 178 3.51 -28.30 -11.04
N SER A 179 3.48 -29.49 -10.41
CA SER A 179 2.28 -30.14 -9.87
C SER A 179 1.45 -29.24 -8.95
N ASN A 180 2.08 -28.34 -8.17
CA ASN A 180 1.35 -27.50 -7.20
C ASN A 180 0.64 -26.28 -7.82
N LEU A 181 1.20 -25.71 -8.90
CA LEU A 181 0.57 -24.59 -9.61
C LEU A 181 -0.66 -25.05 -10.42
N HIS A 182 -0.60 -26.28 -10.95
CA HIS A 182 -1.70 -26.89 -11.67
C HIS A 182 -2.80 -27.40 -10.72
N ALA A 183 -2.45 -27.87 -9.53
CA ALA A 183 -3.42 -28.16 -8.46
C ALA A 183 -4.13 -26.90 -7.95
N ALA A 184 -3.42 -25.76 -7.84
CA ALA A 184 -4.03 -24.48 -7.53
C ALA A 184 -4.97 -23.99 -8.64
N LYS A 185 -4.64 -24.21 -9.92
CA LYS A 185 -5.53 -23.94 -11.06
C LYS A 185 -6.78 -24.83 -11.05
N ALA A 186 -6.63 -26.12 -10.73
CA ALA A 186 -7.73 -27.07 -10.61
C ALA A 186 -8.72 -26.66 -9.51
N ALA A 187 -8.26 -26.09 -8.40
CA ALA A 187 -9.12 -25.67 -7.29
C ALA A 187 -10.16 -24.59 -7.64
N PHE A 188 -9.96 -23.86 -8.74
CA PHE A 188 -10.88 -22.80 -9.22
C PHE A 188 -11.67 -23.18 -10.48
N LEU A 189 -11.52 -24.40 -10.99
CA LEU A 189 -12.26 -24.90 -12.15
C LEU A 189 -13.51 -25.69 -11.72
N PRO A 190 -14.63 -25.60 -12.47
CA PRO A 190 -15.81 -26.43 -12.25
C PRO A 190 -15.47 -27.93 -12.36
N GLU A 191 -16.17 -28.79 -11.63
CA GLU A 191 -15.82 -30.22 -11.50
C GLU A 191 -15.78 -30.97 -12.85
N ALA A 192 -16.58 -30.53 -13.82
CA ALA A 192 -16.60 -31.08 -15.18
C ALA A 192 -15.30 -30.82 -15.96
N GLU A 193 -14.56 -29.75 -15.64
CA GLU A 193 -13.33 -29.35 -16.35
C GLU A 193 -12.07 -29.90 -15.68
N LYS A 194 -12.15 -30.29 -14.40
CA LYS A 194 -11.03 -30.91 -13.68
C LYS A 194 -10.61 -32.23 -14.32
N ALA A 195 -11.56 -33.08 -14.72
CA ALA A 195 -11.28 -34.39 -15.30
C ALA A 195 -10.48 -34.30 -16.61
N ALA A 196 -10.78 -33.31 -17.47
CA ALA A 196 -10.05 -33.07 -18.71
C ALA A 196 -8.63 -32.52 -18.45
N LEU A 197 -8.47 -31.64 -17.45
CA LEU A 197 -7.17 -31.14 -17.03
C LEU A 197 -6.28 -32.28 -16.49
N TYR A 198 -6.84 -33.17 -15.65
CA TYR A 198 -6.11 -34.32 -15.11
C TYR A 198 -5.73 -35.33 -16.18
N ALA A 199 -6.60 -35.61 -17.16
CA ALA A 199 -6.28 -36.51 -18.27
C ALA A 199 -5.11 -35.98 -19.12
N ASN A 200 -5.12 -34.68 -19.46
CA ASN A 200 -4.05 -34.04 -20.21
C ASN A 200 -2.72 -34.03 -19.43
N LEU A 201 -2.78 -33.83 -18.10
CA LEU A 201 -1.61 -33.88 -17.22
C LEU A 201 -1.00 -35.28 -17.11
N CYS A 202 -1.83 -36.32 -17.04
CA CYS A 202 -1.36 -37.71 -17.05
C CYS A 202 -0.60 -38.03 -18.35
N GLU A 203 -1.04 -37.50 -19.48
CA GLU A 203 -0.38 -37.65 -20.78
C GLU A 203 0.94 -36.88 -20.87
N GLU A 204 0.95 -35.60 -20.44
CA GLU A 204 2.14 -34.73 -20.47
C GLU A 204 3.29 -35.24 -19.59
N TYR A 205 2.95 -35.84 -18.43
CA TYR A 205 3.94 -36.35 -17.47
C TYR A 205 4.14 -37.87 -17.52
N GLY A 206 3.55 -38.57 -18.49
CA GLY A 206 3.72 -40.01 -18.68
C GLY A 206 3.22 -40.86 -17.52
N MET A 207 2.27 -40.36 -16.73
CA MET A 207 1.66 -41.09 -15.61
C MET A 207 0.47 -41.90 -16.13
N LYS A 208 0.50 -43.23 -15.95
CA LYS A 208 -0.68 -44.07 -16.25
C LYS A 208 -1.74 -43.84 -15.18
N LEU A 209 -2.98 -43.60 -15.64
CA LEU A 209 -4.20 -43.56 -14.83
C LEU A 209 -4.40 -44.88 -14.06
#